data_AF-I3XDC9-F1
#
_entry.id   AF-I3XDC9-F1
#
_cell.length_a   1.000
_cell.length_b   1.000
_cell.length_c   1.000
_cell.angle_alpha   90.00
_cell.angle_beta   90.00
_cell.angle_gamma   90.00
#
_symmetry.space_group_name_H-M   'P 1'
#
loop_
_entity.id
_entity.type
_entity.pdbx_description
1 polymer ?
#
loop_
_entity_poly.entity_id
_entity_poly.type
_entity_poly.pdbx_seq_one_letter_code
_entity_poly.pdbx_strand_id
1 'polypeptide(L)'
;MLEALRLSAPTGVAIEICDVIGDLPIFNPDREGEATPATVRSFAAKIAAADGLIIACPEYAHGIPGGLKNALDWLVSRDEVPFKPVMLAHASHRGDHVLEQLTEVLNTMSLHLVTEAFLRVPLLGKGEVDREEILGAACANGLLSRCLRTFADSIVAGAAA
;
A
#
# COMPACT_ATOMS: atom_id res chain seq x y z
N MET A 1 -2.59 -2.50 11.71
CA MET A 1 -1.28 -2.64 11.02
C MET A 1 -0.85 -1.33 10.38
N LEU A 2 -1.61 -0.73 9.45
CA LEU A 2 -1.27 0.57 8.86
C LEU A 2 -1.09 1.68 9.91
N GLU A 3 -1.98 1.77 10.90
CA GLU A 3 -1.80 2.71 12.03
C GLU A 3 -0.52 2.44 12.84
N ALA A 4 -0.19 1.17 13.08
CA ALA A 4 1.04 0.82 13.78
C ALA A 4 2.29 1.22 12.98
N LEU A 5 2.26 1.10 11.65
CA LEU A 5 3.31 1.59 10.77
C LEU A 5 3.42 3.12 10.85
N ARG A 6 2.31 3.84 10.77
CA ARG A 6 2.26 5.31 10.90
C ARG A 6 2.86 5.80 12.21
N LEU A 7 2.50 5.16 13.33
CA LEU A 7 3.03 5.48 14.66
C LEU A 7 4.51 5.09 14.83
N SER A 8 5.00 4.14 14.03
CA SER A 8 6.40 3.67 14.05
C SER A 8 7.28 4.36 13.00
N ALA A 9 6.77 5.40 12.34
CA ALA A 9 7.49 6.10 11.29
C ALA A 9 8.81 6.69 11.84
N PRO A 10 9.95 6.45 11.17
CA PRO A 10 11.22 7.05 11.57
C PRO A 10 11.21 8.57 11.34
N THR A 11 12.13 9.29 11.99
CA THR A 11 12.30 10.73 11.79
C THR A 11 12.50 11.06 10.31
N GLY A 12 11.77 12.06 9.81
CA GLY A 12 11.82 12.47 8.41
C GLY A 12 10.85 11.72 7.49
N VAL A 13 10.15 10.70 7.99
CA VAL A 13 9.11 9.98 7.23
C VAL A 13 7.73 10.35 7.77
N ALA A 14 6.86 10.81 6.88
CA ALA A 14 5.44 11.02 7.16
C ALA A 14 4.62 9.95 6.43
N ILE A 15 3.65 9.37 7.13
CA ILE A 15 2.74 8.35 6.57
C ILE A 15 1.31 8.86 6.71
N GLU A 16 0.63 9.03 5.58
CA GLU A 16 -0.81 9.28 5.50
C GLU A 16 -1.55 7.97 5.19
N ILE A 17 -2.65 7.70 5.90
CA ILE A 17 -3.53 6.57 5.59
C ILE A 17 -4.58 7.04 4.58
N CYS A 18 -4.63 6.38 3.43
CA CYS A 18 -5.61 6.67 2.39
C CYS A 18 -6.95 5.99 2.70
N ASP A 19 -7.91 6.78 3.19
CA ASP A 19 -9.27 6.35 3.56
C ASP A 19 -10.31 6.44 2.42
N VAL A 20 -9.98 7.13 1.33
CA VAL A 20 -10.91 7.43 0.22
C VAL A 20 -11.22 6.25 -0.70
N ILE A 21 -10.54 5.10 -0.56
CA ILE A 21 -10.71 3.93 -1.47
C ILE A 21 -12.15 3.42 -1.46
N GLY A 22 -12.82 3.46 -0.31
CA GLY A 22 -14.21 3.02 -0.16
C GLY A 22 -15.23 3.90 -0.89
N ASP A 23 -14.87 5.15 -1.19
CA ASP A 23 -15.74 6.15 -1.82
C ASP A 23 -15.50 6.29 -3.33
N LEU A 24 -14.55 5.54 -3.89
CA LEU A 24 -14.26 5.58 -5.31
C LEU A 24 -15.41 4.95 -6.11
N PRO A 25 -15.93 5.63 -7.16
CA PRO A 25 -16.87 4.99 -8.06
C PRO A 25 -16.20 3.81 -8.78
N ILE A 26 -17.00 2.88 -9.30
CA ILE A 26 -16.49 1.82 -10.17
C ILE A 26 -15.79 2.45 -11.36
N PHE A 27 -14.59 1.94 -11.68
CA PHE A 27 -13.78 2.36 -12.79
C PHE A 27 -14.58 2.31 -14.09
N ASN A 28 -14.53 3.42 -14.83
CA ASN A 28 -15.08 3.51 -16.15
C ASN A 28 -14.18 4.43 -17.00
N PRO A 29 -13.53 3.91 -18.06
CA PRO A 29 -12.62 4.71 -18.89
C PRO A 29 -13.32 5.89 -19.58
N ASP A 30 -14.64 5.81 -19.84
CA ASP A 30 -15.42 6.91 -20.43
C ASP A 30 -15.50 8.14 -19.51
N ARG A 31 -15.18 7.96 -18.23
CA ARG A 31 -15.16 9.01 -17.21
C ARG A 31 -13.75 9.55 -16.96
N GLU A 32 -12.78 9.30 -17.83
CA GLU A 32 -11.43 9.88 -17.69
C GLU A 32 -11.35 11.31 -18.27
N GLY A 33 -10.18 11.96 -18.14
CA GLY A 33 -9.97 13.33 -18.60
C GLY A 33 -10.82 14.35 -17.83
N GLU A 34 -11.51 15.23 -18.54
CA GLU A 34 -12.36 16.27 -17.93
C GLU A 34 -13.52 15.67 -17.09
N ALA A 35 -13.98 14.47 -17.47
CA ALA A 35 -15.07 13.76 -16.80
C ALA A 35 -14.64 13.02 -15.51
N THR A 36 -13.35 13.06 -15.15
CA THR A 36 -12.82 12.35 -13.98
C THR A 36 -13.60 12.73 -12.72
N PRO A 37 -14.09 11.78 -11.91
CA PRO A 37 -14.76 12.10 -10.65
C PRO A 37 -13.85 12.89 -9.71
N ALA A 38 -14.41 13.83 -8.96
CA ALA A 38 -13.61 14.66 -8.04
C ALA A 38 -12.90 13.83 -6.96
N THR A 39 -13.53 12.74 -6.48
CA THR A 39 -12.92 11.81 -5.53
C THR A 39 -11.73 11.06 -6.14
N VAL A 40 -11.82 10.64 -7.40
CA VAL A 40 -10.72 10.02 -8.14
C VAL A 40 -9.57 11.01 -8.35
N ARG A 41 -9.85 12.27 -8.71
CA ARG A 41 -8.81 13.31 -8.82
C ARG A 41 -8.10 13.57 -7.49
N SER A 42 -8.85 13.64 -6.39
CA SER A 42 -8.28 13.81 -5.05
C SER A 42 -7.41 12.62 -4.66
N PHE A 43 -7.88 11.39 -4.92
CA PHE A 43 -7.11 10.18 -4.72
C PHE A 43 -5.80 10.17 -5.53
N ALA A 44 -5.88 10.42 -6.84
CA ALA A 44 -4.71 10.49 -7.72
C ALA A 44 -3.72 11.57 -7.26
N ALA A 45 -4.20 12.75 -6.84
CA ALA A 45 -3.34 13.81 -6.33
C ALA A 45 -2.58 13.41 -5.05
N LYS A 46 -3.21 12.66 -4.14
CA LYS A 46 -2.52 12.10 -2.95
C LYS A 46 -1.43 11.10 -3.36
N ILE A 47 -1.73 10.22 -4.31
CA ILE A 47 -0.75 9.25 -4.83
C ILE A 47 0.40 9.98 -5.52
N ALA A 48 0.11 11.00 -6.33
CA ALA A 48 1.09 11.83 -7.01
C ALA A 48 2.07 12.49 -6.03
N ALA A 49 1.55 13.05 -4.93
CA ALA A 49 2.33 13.75 -3.91
C ALA A 49 3.17 12.83 -3.02
N ALA A 50 2.88 11.53 -2.96
CA ALA A 50 3.62 10.58 -2.12
C ALA A 50 4.91 10.09 -2.79
N ASP A 51 6.02 10.03 -2.05
CA ASP A 51 7.29 9.50 -2.57
C ASP A 51 7.28 7.97 -2.75
N GLY A 52 6.36 7.27 -2.09
CA GLY A 52 6.17 5.82 -2.19
C GLY A 52 4.86 5.37 -1.57
N LEU A 53 4.45 4.14 -1.85
CA LEU A 53 3.16 3.57 -1.41
C LEU A 53 3.37 2.40 -0.47
N ILE A 54 2.55 2.30 0.58
CA ILE A 54 2.46 1.11 1.42
C ILE A 54 1.10 0.47 1.16
N ILE A 55 1.07 -0.74 0.61
CA ILE A 55 -0.16 -1.45 0.28
C ILE A 55 -0.37 -2.61 1.25
N ALA A 56 -1.50 -2.58 1.96
CA ALA A 56 -1.98 -3.69 2.76
C ALA A 56 -3.22 -4.31 2.12
N CYS A 57 -3.10 -5.57 1.68
CA CYS A 57 -4.14 -6.25 0.92
C CYS A 57 -4.56 -7.54 1.64
N PRO A 58 -5.77 -7.63 2.22
CA PRO A 58 -6.31 -8.92 2.66
C PRO A 58 -6.65 -9.79 1.43
N GLU A 59 -6.76 -11.10 1.64
CA GLU A 59 -7.26 -12.02 0.61
C GLU A 59 -8.77 -12.21 0.76
N TYR A 60 -9.53 -11.94 -0.31
CA TYR A 60 -10.95 -12.27 -0.40
C TYR A 60 -11.20 -13.12 -1.64
N ALA A 61 -11.82 -14.30 -1.44
CA ALA A 61 -12.07 -15.27 -2.50
C ALA A 61 -10.84 -15.59 -3.37
N HIS A 62 -9.67 -15.77 -2.73
CA HIS A 62 -8.38 -15.99 -3.40
C HIS A 62 -7.95 -14.87 -4.37
N GLY A 63 -8.38 -13.64 -4.12
CA GLY A 63 -7.90 -12.51 -4.89
C GLY A 63 -7.90 -11.18 -4.18
N ILE A 64 -7.53 -10.16 -4.97
CA ILE A 64 -7.47 -8.77 -4.55
C ILE A 64 -8.89 -8.28 -4.23
N PRO A 65 -9.14 -7.62 -3.09
CA PRO A 65 -10.43 -7.03 -2.78
C PRO A 65 -10.88 -6.08 -3.89
N GLY A 66 -12.14 -6.20 -4.33
CA GLY A 66 -12.66 -5.45 -5.48
C GLY A 66 -12.44 -3.94 -5.38
N GLY A 67 -12.59 -3.35 -4.19
CA GLY A 67 -12.33 -1.93 -3.96
C GLY A 67 -10.86 -1.52 -4.17
N LEU A 68 -9.90 -2.35 -3.73
CA LEU A 68 -8.48 -2.09 -3.97
C LEU A 68 -8.13 -2.25 -5.44
N LYS A 69 -8.65 -3.30 -6.10
CA LYS A 69 -8.46 -3.49 -7.54
C LYS A 69 -9.05 -2.33 -8.35
N ASN A 70 -10.23 -1.85 -7.98
CA ASN A 70 -10.87 -0.68 -8.56
C ASN A 70 -10.04 0.59 -8.40
N ALA A 71 -9.42 0.80 -7.23
CA ALA A 71 -8.52 1.92 -7.00
C ALA A 71 -7.28 1.84 -7.91
N LEU A 72 -6.69 0.65 -8.08
CA LEU A 72 -5.57 0.42 -9.01
C LEU A 72 -5.98 0.68 -10.47
N ASP A 73 -7.20 0.29 -10.86
CA ASP A 73 -7.72 0.53 -12.21
C ASP A 73 -7.86 2.02 -12.53
N TRP A 74 -8.25 2.85 -11.55
CA TRP A 74 -8.25 4.32 -11.71
C TRP A 74 -6.86 4.96 -11.85
N LEU A 75 -5.80 4.25 -11.45
CA LEU A 75 -4.43 4.74 -11.47
C LEU A 75 -3.65 4.29 -12.72
N VAL A 76 -4.16 3.33 -13.49
CA VAL A 76 -3.41 2.70 -14.60
C VAL A 76 -3.05 3.67 -15.73
N SER A 77 -3.86 4.70 -15.95
CA SER A 77 -3.69 5.70 -17.02
C SER A 77 -2.99 6.98 -16.57
N ARG A 78 -2.40 6.98 -15.37
CA ARG A 78 -1.85 8.17 -14.73
C ARG A 78 -0.32 8.17 -14.81
N ASP A 79 0.24 9.17 -15.50
CA ASP A 79 1.68 9.28 -15.76
C ASP A 79 2.52 9.44 -14.48
N GLU A 80 1.92 9.93 -13.40
CA GLU A 80 2.56 10.09 -12.10
C GLU A 80 2.72 8.77 -11.32
N VAL A 81 2.10 7.66 -11.75
CA VAL A 81 2.07 6.40 -10.99
C VAL A 81 3.25 5.47 -11.30
N PRO A 82 3.68 5.27 -12.56
CA PRO A 82 4.80 4.42 -12.89
C PRO A 82 6.07 4.71 -12.07
N PHE A 83 6.82 3.65 -11.77
CA PHE A 83 8.09 3.63 -11.04
C PHE A 83 8.03 4.04 -9.57
N LYS A 84 6.87 4.46 -9.04
CA LYS A 84 6.74 4.72 -7.61
C LYS A 84 7.10 3.47 -6.80
N PRO A 85 7.97 3.60 -5.79
CA PRO A 85 8.30 2.52 -4.87
C PRO A 85 7.07 2.05 -4.09
N VAL A 86 6.95 0.74 -3.91
CA VAL A 86 5.85 0.11 -3.17
C VAL A 86 6.39 -0.87 -2.13
N MET A 87 5.96 -0.71 -0.89
CA MET A 87 6.13 -1.67 0.19
C MET A 87 4.82 -2.45 0.39
N LEU A 88 4.91 -3.78 0.40
CA LEU A 88 3.77 -4.64 0.76
C LEU A 88 3.75 -4.90 2.27
N ALA A 89 2.58 -4.75 2.89
CA ALA A 89 2.33 -5.07 4.29
C ALA A 89 1.21 -6.10 4.42
N HIS A 90 1.52 -7.30 4.90
CA HIS A 90 0.62 -8.45 4.92
C HIS A 90 0.24 -8.87 6.34
N ALA A 91 -1.04 -8.76 6.67
CA ALA A 91 -1.56 -8.99 8.03
C ALA A 91 -1.92 -10.47 8.31
N SER A 92 -1.37 -11.41 7.54
CA SER A 92 -1.76 -12.82 7.58
C SER A 92 -0.55 -13.74 7.44
N HIS A 93 -0.65 -14.94 8.01
CA HIS A 93 0.33 -16.02 7.77
C HIS A 93 0.06 -16.76 6.44
N ARG A 94 -1.14 -16.60 5.86
CA ARG A 94 -1.60 -17.20 4.59
C ARG A 94 -1.96 -16.12 3.58
N GLY A 95 -2.36 -16.54 2.39
CA GLY A 95 -2.89 -15.66 1.35
C GLY A 95 -1.80 -15.27 0.37
N ASP A 96 -1.04 -16.26 -0.09
CA ASP A 96 0.03 -16.05 -1.05
C ASP A 96 -0.54 -15.89 -2.46
N HIS A 97 -1.75 -16.42 -2.74
CA HIS A 97 -2.48 -16.18 -4.00
C HIS A 97 -2.76 -14.70 -4.22
N VAL A 98 -3.27 -13.97 -3.21
CA VAL A 98 -3.47 -12.52 -3.36
C VAL A 98 -2.16 -11.77 -3.52
N LEU A 99 -1.07 -12.21 -2.88
CA LEU A 99 0.24 -11.56 -3.03
C LEU A 99 0.82 -11.76 -4.42
N GLU A 100 0.69 -12.96 -4.99
CA GLU A 100 1.08 -13.27 -6.37
C GLU A 100 0.29 -12.39 -7.36
N GLN A 101 -1.04 -12.38 -7.25
CA GLN A 101 -1.89 -11.55 -8.12
C GLN A 101 -1.62 -10.06 -7.96
N LEU A 102 -1.49 -9.57 -6.72
CA LEU A 102 -1.17 -8.16 -6.48
C LEU A 102 0.18 -7.80 -7.06
N THR A 103 1.20 -8.65 -6.90
CA THR A 103 2.53 -8.45 -7.48
C THR A 103 2.45 -8.35 -9.00
N GLU A 104 1.69 -9.23 -9.67
CA GLU A 104 1.48 -9.18 -11.12
C GLU A 104 0.83 -7.86 -11.56
N VAL A 105 -0.23 -7.44 -10.87
CA VAL A 105 -0.92 -6.17 -11.17
C VAL A 105 0.00 -4.97 -10.99
N LEU A 106 0.73 -4.88 -9.87
CA LEU A 106 1.62 -3.76 -9.58
C LEU A 106 2.79 -3.69 -10.59
N ASN A 107 3.38 -4.84 -10.96
CA ASN A 107 4.40 -4.90 -12.00
C ASN A 107 3.86 -4.47 -13.37
N THR A 108 2.63 -4.87 -13.71
CA THR A 108 1.96 -4.45 -14.95
C THR A 108 1.77 -2.93 -14.99
N MET A 109 1.51 -2.31 -13.85
CA MET A 109 1.43 -0.84 -13.69
C MET A 109 2.81 -0.17 -13.62
N SER A 110 3.90 -0.90 -13.84
CA SER A 110 5.29 -0.43 -13.73
C SER A 110 5.65 0.13 -12.34
N LEU A 111 4.98 -0.30 -11.27
CA LEU A 111 5.35 0.06 -9.91
C LEU A 111 6.58 -0.73 -9.45
N HIS A 112 7.43 -0.10 -8.64
CA HIS A 112 8.67 -0.72 -8.17
C HIS A 112 8.47 -1.34 -6.79
N LEU A 113 8.34 -2.67 -6.74
CA LEU A 113 8.23 -3.39 -5.48
C LEU A 113 9.56 -3.43 -4.72
N VAL A 114 9.60 -2.86 -3.52
CA VAL A 114 10.75 -2.93 -2.60
C VAL A 114 10.62 -4.17 -1.74
N THR A 115 11.03 -5.31 -2.29
CA THR A 115 10.80 -6.63 -1.68
C THR A 115 11.52 -6.81 -0.35
N GLU A 116 12.64 -6.12 -0.14
CA GLU A 116 13.43 -6.09 1.09
C GLU A 116 12.69 -5.40 2.23
N ALA A 117 11.71 -4.54 1.92
CA ALA A 117 10.86 -3.87 2.88
C ALA A 117 9.58 -4.65 3.21
N PHE A 118 9.35 -5.83 2.61
CA PHE A 118 8.14 -6.62 2.83
C PHE A 118 7.90 -6.89 4.32
N LEU A 119 6.72 -6.52 4.81
CA LEU A 119 6.30 -6.77 6.19
C LEU A 119 5.21 -7.82 6.22
N ARG A 120 5.42 -8.91 6.97
CA ARG A 120 4.37 -9.88 7.29
C ARG A 120 4.17 -9.99 8.80
N VAL A 121 2.95 -9.76 9.28
CA VAL A 121 2.56 -9.88 10.69
C VAL A 121 1.29 -10.74 10.79
N PRO A 122 1.29 -11.88 11.51
CA PRO A 122 0.16 -12.81 11.51
C PRO A 122 -0.99 -12.35 12.42
N LEU A 123 -1.85 -11.47 11.92
CA LEU A 123 -2.99 -10.89 12.67
C LEU A 123 -4.34 -11.54 12.34
N LEU A 124 -4.41 -12.34 11.26
CA LEU A 124 -5.61 -13.05 10.85
C LEU A 124 -6.10 -14.02 11.94
N GLY A 125 -7.39 -13.95 12.25
CA GLY A 125 -8.04 -14.81 13.26
C GLY A 125 -7.76 -14.44 14.72
N LYS A 126 -6.98 -13.37 14.98
CA LYS A 126 -6.67 -12.88 16.33
C LYS A 126 -7.72 -11.89 16.84
N GLY A 127 -7.96 -11.87 18.15
CA GLY A 127 -8.80 -10.84 18.80
C GLY A 127 -8.11 -9.47 18.83
N GLU A 128 -8.83 -8.42 19.22
CA GLU A 128 -8.26 -7.06 19.28
C GLU A 128 -7.05 -6.96 20.23
N VAL A 129 -7.18 -7.51 21.45
CA VAL A 129 -6.10 -7.53 22.44
C VAL A 129 -4.85 -8.25 21.90
N ASP A 130 -5.02 -9.44 21.33
CA ASP A 130 -3.91 -10.20 20.74
C ASP A 130 -3.23 -9.42 19.59
N ARG A 131 -4.02 -8.72 18.76
CA ARG A 131 -3.48 -7.92 17.65
C ARG A 131 -2.66 -6.74 18.17
N GLU A 132 -3.13 -6.07 19.20
CA GLU A 132 -2.41 -4.98 19.86
C GLU A 132 -1.10 -5.47 20.48
N GLU A 133 -1.11 -6.62 21.17
CA GLU A 133 0.09 -7.23 21.73
C GLU A 133 1.11 -7.59 20.65
N ILE A 134 0.66 -8.26 19.58
CA ILE A 134 1.53 -8.64 18.45
C ILE A 134 2.15 -7.41 17.77
N LEU A 135 1.34 -6.38 17.51
CA LEU A 135 1.82 -5.13 16.90
C LEU A 135 2.72 -4.35 17.85
N GLY A 136 2.42 -4.33 19.15
CA GLY A 136 3.25 -3.73 20.19
C GLY A 136 4.61 -4.40 20.29
N ALA A 137 4.65 -5.74 20.27
CA ALA A 137 5.89 -6.50 20.25
C ALA A 137 6.71 -6.24 18.97
N ALA A 138 6.06 -6.19 17.80
CA ALA A 138 6.70 -5.84 16.53
C ALA A 138 7.25 -4.41 16.50
N CYS A 139 6.58 -3.47 17.18
CA CYS A 139 7.09 -2.12 17.37
C CYS A 139 8.29 -2.11 18.32
N ALA A 140 8.17 -2.73 19.50
CA ALA A 140 9.20 -2.74 20.54
C ALA A 140 10.49 -3.44 20.09
N ASN A 141 10.40 -4.50 19.29
CA ASN A 141 11.56 -5.18 18.72
C ASN A 141 12.13 -4.50 17.45
N GLY A 142 11.55 -3.38 17.04
CA GLY A 142 11.99 -2.56 15.91
C GLY A 142 11.68 -3.13 14.52
N LEU A 143 10.85 -4.16 14.39
CA LEU A 143 10.48 -4.73 13.08
C LEU A 143 9.85 -3.66 12.17
N LEU A 144 8.85 -2.94 12.68
CA LEU A 144 8.12 -1.93 11.89
C LEU A 144 9.05 -0.82 11.41
N SER A 145 9.88 -0.26 12.31
CA SER A 145 10.79 0.82 11.98
C SER A 145 11.97 0.37 11.10
N ARG A 146 12.40 -0.89 11.16
CA ARG A 146 13.38 -1.43 10.19
C ARG A 146 12.79 -1.50 8.79
N CYS A 147 11.61 -2.10 8.61
CA CYS A 147 10.96 -2.17 7.29
C CYS A 147 10.73 -0.76 6.70
N LEU A 148 10.27 0.20 7.50
CA LEU A 148 10.05 1.57 7.06
C LEU A 148 11.35 2.29 6.67
N ARG A 149 12.46 2.06 7.40
CA ARG A 149 13.77 2.59 7.02
C ARG A 149 14.27 1.99 5.71
N THR A 150 14.21 0.66 5.56
CA THR A 150 14.56 -0.01 4.30
C THR A 150 13.77 0.58 3.12
N PHE A 151 12.47 0.83 3.32
CA PHE A 151 11.64 1.43 2.28
C PHE A 151 12.04 2.88 1.97
N ALA A 152 12.23 3.71 3.00
CA ALA A 152 12.64 5.10 2.83
C ALA A 152 14.03 5.23 2.17
N ASP A 153 14.98 4.39 2.56
CA ASP A 153 16.33 4.37 1.99
C ASP A 153 16.28 3.99 0.50
N SER A 154 15.39 3.06 0.11
CA SER A 154 15.16 2.68 -1.29
C SER A 154 14.59 3.85 -2.12
N ILE A 155 13.64 4.61 -1.56
CA ILE A 155 13.09 5.81 -2.21
C ILE A 155 14.21 6.85 -2.44
N VAL A 156 15.03 7.13 -1.43
CA VAL A 156 16.13 8.10 -1.53
C VAL A 156 17.18 7.65 -2.55
N ALA A 157 17.53 6.35 -2.56
CA ALA A 157 18.49 5.80 -3.51
C ALA A 157 17.97 5.87 -4.96
N GLY A 158 16.68 5.62 -5.18
CA GLY A 158 16.05 5.71 -6.50
C GLY A 158 15.96 7.13 -7.05
N ALA A 159 15.81 8.15 -6.19
CA ALA A 159 15.79 9.55 -6.59
C ALA A 159 17.18 10.10 -7.00
N ALA A 160 18.26 9.40 -6.65
CA ALA A 160 19.64 9.81 -6.93
C ALA A 160 20.23 9.19 -8.22
N ALA A 161 19.48 8.30 -8.89
CA ALA A 161 19.87 7.59 -10.11
C ALA A 161 19.28 8.24 -11.36
#